data_AF-A0A2H6JQD2-F1
#
_entry.id   AF-A0A2H6JQD2-F1
#
_cell.length_a   1.000
_cell.length_b   1.000
_cell.length_c   1.000
_cell.angle_alpha   90.00
_cell.angle_beta   90.00
_cell.angle_gamma   90.00
#
_symmetry.space_group_name_H-M   'P 1'
#
loop_
_entity.id
_entity.type
_entity.pdbx_description
1 polymer ?
#
loop_
_entity_poly.entity_id
_entity_poly.type
_entity_poly.pdbx_seq_one_letter_code
_entity_poly.pdbx_strand_id
1 'polypeptide(L)' 'MFFPGPFGWIVTFIFWGLVLFLAVKLFQAVFQTRSGGSDSPALNILKSRYARGEINEEEYKQMRKEIQ' A
#
# COMPACT_ATOMS: atom_id res chain seq x y z
N MET A 1 20.53 37.19 7.84
CA MET A 1 19.24 37.49 8.48
C MET A 1 18.63 36.18 8.95
N PHE A 2 18.78 35.87 10.23
CA PHE A 2 18.16 34.72 10.87
C PHE A 2 16.75 35.17 11.28
N PHE A 3 15.69 34.51 10.80
CA PHE A 3 14.32 34.78 11.24
C PHE A 3 13.86 33.69 12.22
N PRO A 4 14.22 33.75 13.51
CA PRO A 4 13.64 32.91 14.54
C PRO A 4 12.31 33.52 14.96
N GLY A 5 11.27 33.28 14.19
CA GLY A 5 9.89 33.64 14.53
C GLY A 5 8.95 32.46 14.23
N PRO A 6 7.77 32.38 14.86
CA PRO A 6 6.82 31.27 14.68
C PRO A 6 6.43 31.05 13.21
N PHE A 7 6.54 32.11 12.39
CA PHE A 7 6.35 32.05 10.94
C PHE A 7 7.33 31.10 10.22
N GLY A 8 8.59 31.01 10.65
CA GLY A 8 9.56 30.09 10.03
C GLY A 8 9.20 28.63 10.29
N TRP A 9 8.66 28.33 11.47
CA TRP A 9 8.24 26.98 11.85
C TRP A 9 6.96 26.58 11.10
N ILE A 10 6.02 27.51 10.90
CA ILE A 10 4.81 27.30 10.10
C ILE A 10 5.13 26.98 8.63
N VAL A 11 6.02 27.74 7.99
CA VAL A 11 6.44 27.47 6.61
C VAL A 11 7.13 26.10 6.51
N THR A 12 7.94 25.75 7.50
CA THR A 12 8.59 24.44 7.58
C THR A 12 7.57 23.31 7.71
N PHE A 13 6.57 23.44 8.58
CA PHE A 13 5.50 22.44 8.72
C PHE A 13 4.66 22.28 7.46
N ILE A 14 4.33 23.37 6.78
CA ILE A 14 3.60 23.32 5.51
C ILE A 14 4.44 22.61 4.45
N PHE A 15 5.74 22.95 4.36
CA PHE A 15 6.67 22.30 3.45
C PHE A 15 6.79 20.80 3.75
N TRP A 16 7.00 20.42 5.00
CA TRP A 16 7.06 19.01 5.43
C TRP A 16 5.73 18.28 5.20
N GLY A 17 4.59 18.93 5.42
CA GLY A 17 3.27 18.39 5.13
C GLY A 17 3.07 18.11 3.64
N LEU A 18 3.53 19.01 2.77
CA LEU A 18 3.50 18.80 1.32
C LEU A 18 4.42 17.63 0.91
N VAL A 19 5.64 17.58 1.45
CA VAL A 19 6.59 16.48 1.21
C VAL A 19 6.02 15.14 1.67
N LEU A 20 5.43 15.08 2.87
CA LEU A 20 4.76 13.89 3.40
C LEU A 20 3.56 13.50 2.54
N PHE A 21 2.75 14.47 2.09
CA PHE A 21 1.62 14.20 1.21
C PHE A 21 2.06 13.57 -0.11
N LEU A 22 3.11 14.11 -0.75
CA LEU A 22 3.68 13.52 -1.96
C LEU A 22 4.27 12.12 -1.68
N ALA A 23 5.01 11.97 -0.59
CA ALA A 23 5.57 10.68 -0.19
C ALA A 23 4.46 9.65 0.00
N VAL A 24 3.41 9.99 0.75
CA VAL A 24 2.24 9.12 0.99
C VAL A 24 1.51 8.82 -0.32
N LYS A 25 1.36 9.76 -1.25
CA LYS A 25 0.77 9.50 -2.57
C LYS A 25 1.61 8.54 -3.42
N LEU A 26 2.93 8.70 -3.43
CA LEU A 26 3.84 7.75 -4.10
C LEU A 26 3.80 6.39 -3.44
N PHE A 27 3.92 6.34 -2.12
CA PHE A 27 3.80 5.10 -1.37
C PHE A 27 2.43 4.48 -1.59
N GLN A 28 1.33 5.22 -1.58
CA GLN A 28 -0.01 4.70 -1.85
C GLN A 28 -0.17 4.23 -3.29
N ALA A 29 0.49 4.81 -4.29
CA ALA A 29 0.44 4.33 -5.68
C ALA A 29 1.27 3.05 -5.87
N VAL A 30 2.47 3.01 -5.28
CA VAL A 30 3.37 1.84 -5.30
C VAL A 30 2.78 0.71 -4.46
N PHE A 31 2.24 1.04 -3.29
CA PHE A 31 1.49 0.13 -2.45
C PHE A 31 0.14 -0.19 -3.04
N GLN A 32 -0.61 0.64 -3.76
CA GLN A 32 -1.87 0.20 -4.41
C GLN A 32 -1.61 -0.85 -5.49
N THR A 33 -0.43 -0.83 -6.10
CA THR A 33 0.03 -1.88 -7.01
C THR A 33 0.47 -3.15 -6.23
N ARG A 34 0.73 -3.04 -4.92
CA ARG A 34 1.17 -4.15 -4.03
C ARG A 34 0.20 -4.48 -2.88
N SER A 35 -0.91 -3.76 -2.74
CA SER A 35 -1.88 -3.82 -1.64
C SER A 35 -3.18 -4.40 -2.17
N GLY A 36 -3.05 -5.53 -2.86
CA GLY A 36 -4.01 -6.61 -2.66
C GLY A 36 -3.78 -7.19 -1.27
N GLY A 37 -4.33 -6.51 -0.25
CA GLY A 37 -4.76 -7.11 1.00
C GLY A 37 -3.69 -7.53 2.01
N SER A 38 -3.93 -7.14 3.25
CA SER A 38 -3.60 -7.89 4.47
C SER A 38 -4.29 -9.27 4.54
N ASP A 39 -4.39 -9.96 3.42
CA ASP A 39 -4.72 -11.38 3.35
C ASP A 39 -3.36 -12.07 3.26
N SER A 40 -3.12 -13.05 4.14
CA SER A 40 -1.86 -13.80 4.25
C SER A 40 -1.13 -13.93 2.91
N PRO A 41 0.21 -13.77 2.83
CA PRO A 41 0.97 -13.84 1.57
C PRO A 41 0.62 -15.07 0.69
N ALA A 42 0.13 -16.16 1.31
CA ALA A 42 -0.47 -17.31 0.64
C ALA A 42 -1.70 -16.98 -0.26
N LEU A 43 -2.67 -16.18 0.21
CA LEU A 43 -3.88 -15.82 -0.53
C LEU A 43 -3.58 -14.96 -1.76
N ASN A 44 -2.59 -14.07 -1.68
CA ASN A 44 -2.19 -13.23 -2.81
C ASN A 44 -1.49 -14.08 -3.91
N ILE A 45 -0.68 -15.07 -3.51
CA ILE A 45 -0.07 -16.04 -4.44
C ILE A 45 -1.17 -16.84 -5.15
N LEU A 46 -2.15 -17.35 -4.40
CA LEU A 46 -3.30 -18.08 -4.94
C LEU A 46 -4.07 -17.28 -5.97
N LYS A 47 -4.44 -16.03 -5.65
CA LYS A 47 -5.20 -15.17 -6.57
C LYS A 47 -4.42 -14.90 -7.87
N SER A 48 -3.10 -14.74 -7.78
CA SER A 48 -2.25 -14.53 -8.96
C SER A 48 -2.18 -15.75 -9.88
N ARG A 49 -2.23 -16.97 -9.32
CA ARG A 49 -2.21 -18.23 -10.10
C ARG A 49 -3.57 -18.54 -10.72
N TYR A 50 -4.65 -18.22 -10.00
CA TYR A 50 -6.01 -18.27 -10.55
C TYR A 50 -6.17 -17.29 -11.73
N ALA A 51 -5.65 -16.06 -11.60
CA ALA A 51 -5.67 -15.08 -12.69
C ALA A 51 -4.82 -15.48 -13.90
N ARG A 52 -3.80 -16.33 -13.72
CA ARG A 52 -3.03 -16.96 -14.81
C ARG A 52 -3.71 -18.19 -15.42
N GLY A 53 -4.79 -18.68 -14.82
CA GLY A 53 -5.45 -19.93 -15.21
C GLY A 53 -4.67 -21.19 -14.82
N GLU A 54 -3.68 -21.08 -13.93
CA GLU A 54 -2.85 -22.21 -13.48
C GLU A 54 -3.58 -23.10 -12.47
N ILE A 55 -4.65 -22.59 -11.85
CA ILE A 55 -5.49 -23.30 -10.87
C ILE A 55 -6.96 -23.01 -11.14
N ASN A 56 -7.80 -24.00 -10.91
CA ASN A 56 -9.24 -23.93 -11.15
C ASN A 56 -9.98 -23.26 -9.97
N GLU A 57 -11.20 -22.79 -10.21
CA GLU A 57 -12.05 -22.15 -9.20
C GLU A 57 -12.29 -23.06 -7.98
N GLU A 58 -12.36 -24.37 -8.18
CA GLU A 58 -12.54 -25.35 -7.12
C GLU A 58 -11.33 -25.41 -6.17
N GLU A 59 -10.11 -25.46 -6.72
CA GLU A 59 -8.87 -25.47 -5.94
C GLU A 59 -8.69 -24.15 -5.17
N TYR A 60 -9.03 -23.03 -5.81
CA TYR A 60 -9.02 -21.72 -5.15
C TYR A 60 -9.97 -21.66 -3.95
N LYS A 61 -11.18 -22.22 -4.08
CA LYS A 61 -12.17 -22.27 -2.99
C LYS A 61 -11.73 -23.16 -1.83
N GLN A 62 -11.09 -24.29 -2.09
CA GLN A 62 -10.58 -25.18 -1.02
C GLN A 62 -9.47 -24.51 -0.21
N MET A 63 -8.45 -24.01 -0.88
CA MET A 63 -7.31 -23.37 -0.21
C MET A 63 -7.70 -22.08 0.53
N ARG A 64 -8.68 -21.30 0.01
CA ARG A 64 -9.21 -20.15 0.75
C ARG A 64 -9.87 -20.53 2.08
N LYS A 65 -10.52 -21.70 2.15
CA LYS A 65 -11.15 -22.19 3.37
C LYS A 65 -10.15 -22.74 4.39
N GLU A 66 -8.97 -23.19 3.93
CA GLU A 66 -7.91 -23.65 4.83
C GLU A 66 -7.06 -22.52 5.42
N ILE A 67 -6.91 -21.41 4.70
CA ILE A 67 -6.08 -20.26 5.12
C ILE A 67 -6.86 -19.26 5.99
N GLN A 68 -8.19 -19.32 5.97
CA GLN A 68 -9.08 -18.51 6.80
C GLN A 68 -9.34 -19.18 8.15
#